data_AF-A0A4S0VF64-F1
#
_entry.id   AF-A0A4S0VF64-F1
#
_cell.length_a   1.000
_cell.length_b   1.000
_cell.length_c   1.000
_cell.angle_alpha   90.00
_cell.angle_beta   90.00
_cell.angle_gamma   90.00
#
_symmetry.space_group_name_H-M   'P 1'
#
loop_
_entity.id
_entity.type
_entity.pdbx_description
1 polymer ?
#
loop_
_entity_poly.entity_id
_entity_poly.type
_entity_poly.pdbx_seq_one_letter_code
_entity_poly.pdbx_strand_id
1 'polypeptide(L)'
;MTGDRVRFKLSDVDKNHAANARAAKRAFGLTLTEAYNAVRTEQVIICRPCQFARFLIWRSEEVDGNRFKQLEAELLPPLHQDYVLDVTRNAA
;
A
#
# COMPACT_ATOMS: atom_id res chain seq x y z
N MET A 1 3.92 -3.19 18.80
CA MET A 1 4.82 -3.40 17.64
C MET A 1 4.43 -2.40 16.58
N THR A 2 5.16 -1.29 16.49
CA THR A 2 5.05 -0.38 15.36
C THR A 2 5.61 -1.18 14.16
N GLY A 3 4.73 -1.57 13.25
CA GLY A 3 5.12 -2.44 12.14
C GLY A 3 5.90 -1.67 11.08
N ASP A 4 6.85 -2.35 10.45
CA ASP A 4 7.51 -1.85 9.24
C ASP A 4 6.47 -1.40 8.21
N ARG A 5 6.86 -0.45 7.36
CA ARG A 5 6.00 0.10 6.31
C ARG A 5 6.72 0.04 4.99
N VAL A 6 5.98 -0.10 3.91
CA VAL A 6 6.53 -0.09 2.56
C VAL A 6 6.05 1.15 1.86
N ARG A 7 6.97 1.90 1.26
CA ARG A 7 6.71 3.00 0.34
C ARG A 7 7.02 2.56 -1.07
N PHE A 8 6.14 2.82 -2.02
CA PHE A 8 6.42 2.60 -3.44
C PHE A 8 5.60 3.56 -4.28
N LYS A 9 6.03 3.80 -5.52
CA LYS A 9 5.27 4.58 -6.50
C LYS A 9 4.33 3.65 -7.26
N LEU A 10 3.01 3.90 -7.21
CA LEU A 10 2.02 3.10 -7.91
C LEU A 10 1.98 3.54 -9.38
N SER A 11 2.87 2.99 -10.20
CA SER A 11 2.91 3.25 -11.64
C SER A 11 2.07 2.24 -12.42
N ASP A 12 1.72 2.60 -13.66
CA ASP A 12 1.07 1.67 -14.57
C ASP A 12 2.08 0.74 -15.22
N VAL A 13 2.45 -0.32 -14.49
CA VAL A 13 3.51 -1.26 -14.87
C VAL A 13 3.21 -1.99 -16.19
N ASP A 14 1.93 -2.23 -16.50
CA ASP A 14 1.50 -3.07 -17.64
C ASP A 14 0.57 -2.33 -18.62
N LYS A 15 0.55 -0.99 -18.59
CA LYS A 15 -0.40 -0.15 -19.38
C LYS A 15 -1.88 -0.52 -19.17
N ASN A 16 -2.19 -1.16 -18.04
CA ASN A 16 -3.52 -1.63 -17.68
C ASN A 16 -3.97 -0.98 -16.38
N HIS A 17 -4.31 0.30 -16.49
CA HIS A 17 -4.82 1.11 -15.39
C HIS A 17 -5.98 0.44 -14.64
N ALA A 18 -6.86 -0.27 -15.35
CA ALA A 18 -8.05 -0.89 -14.76
C ALA A 18 -7.69 -2.06 -13.83
N ALA A 19 -6.81 -2.95 -14.28
CA ALA A 19 -6.35 -4.07 -13.48
C ALA A 19 -5.55 -3.60 -12.25
N ASN A 20 -4.64 -2.65 -12.44
CA ASN A 20 -3.86 -2.05 -11.37
C ASN A 20 -4.73 -1.34 -10.33
N ALA A 21 -5.77 -0.62 -10.75
CA ALA A 21 -6.74 0.01 -9.84
C ALA A 21 -7.54 -1.03 -9.04
N ARG A 22 -7.98 -2.13 -9.66
CA ARG A 22 -8.69 -3.21 -8.95
C ARG A 22 -7.79 -3.92 -7.94
N ALA A 23 -6.53 -4.17 -8.30
CA ALA A 23 -5.52 -4.72 -7.40
C ALA A 23 -5.30 -3.81 -6.19
N ALA A 24 -5.11 -2.51 -6.44
CA ALA A 24 -4.91 -1.50 -5.41
C ALA A 24 -6.13 -1.38 -4.47
N LYS A 25 -7.35 -1.37 -5.01
CA LYS A 25 -8.59 -1.43 -4.22
C LYS A 25 -8.61 -2.64 -3.28
N ARG A 26 -8.31 -3.84 -3.79
CA ARG A 26 -8.34 -5.09 -3.00
C ARG A 26 -7.23 -5.16 -1.95
N ALA A 27 -6.02 -4.69 -2.28
CA ALA A 27 -4.85 -4.81 -1.42
C ALA A 27 -4.79 -3.72 -0.34
N PHE A 28 -5.18 -2.48 -0.69
CA PHE A 28 -5.02 -1.31 0.17
C PHE A 28 -6.34 -0.81 0.77
N GLY A 29 -7.50 -1.30 0.31
CA GLY A 29 -8.81 -0.89 0.82
C GLY A 29 -9.30 0.46 0.27
N LEU A 30 -8.70 0.93 -0.83
CA LEU A 30 -9.12 2.16 -1.52
C LEU A 30 -10.48 1.97 -2.20
N THR A 31 -11.22 3.07 -2.39
CA THR A 31 -12.31 3.08 -3.36
C THR A 31 -11.77 2.89 -4.78
N LEU A 32 -12.65 2.48 -5.71
CA LEU A 32 -12.22 2.28 -7.11
C LEU A 32 -11.74 3.60 -7.73
N THR A 33 -12.41 4.71 -7.42
CA THR A 33 -12.05 6.06 -7.90
C THR A 33 -10.69 6.50 -7.39
N GLU A 34 -10.41 6.31 -6.10
CA GLU A 34 -9.09 6.61 -5.51
C GLU A 34 -8.00 5.76 -6.13
N ALA A 35 -8.25 4.45 -6.30
CA ALA A 35 -7.29 3.55 -6.90
C ALA A 35 -6.97 3.92 -8.36
N TYR A 36 -7.98 4.29 -9.15
CA TYR A 36 -7.77 4.78 -10.52
C TYR A 36 -6.97 6.07 -10.54
N ASN A 37 -7.33 7.03 -9.68
CA ASN A 37 -6.60 8.29 -9.62
C ASN A 37 -5.14 8.08 -9.18
N ALA A 38 -4.91 7.21 -8.20
CA ALA A 38 -3.59 6.86 -7.71
C ALA A 38 -2.71 6.24 -8.80
N VAL A 39 -3.24 5.30 -9.60
CA VAL A 39 -2.50 4.74 -10.75
C VAL A 39 -2.27 5.81 -11.82
N ARG A 40 -3.28 6.62 -12.16
CA ARG A 40 -3.18 7.64 -13.22
C ARG A 40 -2.16 8.74 -12.91
N THR A 41 -2.10 9.14 -11.64
CA THR A 41 -1.19 10.21 -11.18
C THR A 41 0.11 9.67 -10.61
N GLU A 42 0.34 8.36 -10.73
CA GLU A 42 1.49 7.64 -10.21
C GLU A 42 1.80 7.97 -8.74
N GLN A 43 0.77 7.92 -7.89
CA GLN A 43 0.86 8.30 -6.49
C GLN A 43 1.82 7.41 -5.70
N VAL A 44 2.50 8.02 -4.73
CA VAL A 44 3.27 7.28 -3.73
C VAL A 44 2.31 6.68 -2.71
N ILE A 45 2.37 5.36 -2.56
CA ILE A 45 1.59 4.61 -1.58
C ILE A 45 2.50 4.21 -0.43
N ILE A 46 2.03 4.42 0.80
CA ILE A 46 2.65 3.88 2.02
C ILE A 46 1.66 2.88 2.64
N CYS A 47 2.10 1.64 2.81
CA CYS A 47 1.24 0.57 3.33
C CYS A 47 2.02 -0.41 4.22
N ARG A 48 1.31 -1.36 4.85
CA ARG A 48 1.96 -2.46 5.58
C ARG A 48 2.58 -3.47 4.59
N PRO A 49 3.68 -4.14 4.95
CA PRO A 49 4.29 -5.18 4.13
C PRO A 49 3.31 -6.26 3.66
N CYS A 50 2.36 -6.67 4.51
CA CYS A 50 1.34 -7.65 4.14
C CYS A 50 0.36 -7.12 3.07
N GLN A 51 0.04 -5.83 3.07
CA GLN A 51 -0.80 -5.22 2.04
C GLN A 51 -0.04 -5.11 0.73
N PHE A 52 1.24 -4.75 0.79
CA PHE A 52 2.12 -4.74 -0.38
C PHE A 52 2.27 -6.14 -0.99
N ALA A 53 2.50 -7.17 -0.18
CA ALA A 53 2.57 -8.56 -0.64
C ALA A 53 1.26 -9.00 -1.31
N ARG A 54 0.10 -8.66 -0.73
CA ARG A 54 -1.23 -8.93 -1.34
C ARG A 54 -1.40 -8.27 -2.70
N PHE A 55 -0.85 -7.07 -2.88
CA PHE A 55 -0.83 -6.38 -4.17
C PHE A 55 0.04 -7.15 -5.18
N LEU A 56 1.27 -7.53 -4.80
CA LEU A 56 2.21 -8.25 -5.67
C LEU A 56 1.72 -9.62 -6.14
N ILE A 57 1.01 -10.35 -5.27
CA ILE A 57 0.49 -11.68 -5.60
C ILE A 57 -0.88 -11.64 -6.26
N TRP A 58 -1.50 -10.46 -6.39
CA TRP A 58 -2.78 -10.36 -7.07
C TRP A 58 -2.65 -10.88 -8.50
N ARG A 59 -3.66 -11.59 -8.98
CA ARG A 59 -3.78 -12.13 -10.34
C ARG A 59 -5.19 -11.85 -10.81
N SER A 60 -5.34 -11.46 -12.07
CA SER A 60 -6.65 -11.34 -12.72
C SER A 60 -6.67 -12.23 -13.94
N GLU A 61 -7.81 -12.88 -14.17
CA GLU A 61 -8.06 -13.66 -15.38
C GLU A 61 -7.94 -12.82 -16.67
N GLU A 62 -8.06 -11.49 -16.56
CA GLU A 62 -7.97 -10.55 -17.68
C GLU A 62 -6.53 -10.13 -18.02
N VAL A 63 -5.54 -10.42 -17.16
CA VAL A 63 -4.17 -9.95 -17.33
C VAL A 63 -3.18 -11.09 -17.14
N ASP A 64 -2.49 -11.43 -18.23
CA ASP A 64 -1.51 -12.52 -18.28
C ASP A 64 -0.22 -12.14 -17.56
N GLY A 65 -0.23 -12.32 -16.23
CA GLY A 65 0.88 -12.07 -15.33
C GLY A 65 1.05 -10.61 -14.96
N ASN A 66 1.01 -10.28 -13.67
CA ASN A 66 1.42 -8.96 -13.22
C ASN A 66 2.93 -8.85 -13.20
N ARG A 67 3.49 -7.89 -13.95
CA ARG A 67 4.94 -7.64 -13.99
C ARG A 67 5.38 -6.67 -12.89
N PHE A 68 4.82 -6.79 -11.68
CA PHE A 68 5.15 -5.92 -10.54
C PHE A 68 6.62 -5.90 -10.10
N LYS A 69 7.52 -6.67 -10.75
CA LYS A 69 8.98 -6.66 -10.55
C LYS A 69 9.65 -5.28 -10.77
N GLN A 70 8.90 -4.25 -11.19
CA GLN A 70 9.41 -2.89 -11.45
C GLN A 70 9.04 -1.86 -10.38
N LEU A 71 8.37 -2.24 -9.29
CA LEU A 71 8.05 -1.29 -8.23
C LEU A 71 9.29 -1.09 -7.34
N GLU A 72 9.90 0.09 -7.41
CA GLU A 72 10.97 0.53 -6.52
C GLU A 72 10.42 0.75 -5.10
N ALA A 73 10.23 -0.34 -4.37
CA ALA A 73 9.70 -0.34 -3.02
C ALA A 73 10.81 -0.14 -1.98
N GLU A 74 10.59 0.80 -1.07
CA GLU A 74 11.46 1.13 0.07
C GLU A 74 10.81 0.66 1.37
N LEU A 75 11.57 -0.03 2.23
CA LEU A 75 11.14 -0.36 3.58
C LEU A 75 11.41 0.84 4.50
N LEU A 76 10.34 1.45 5.02
CA LEU A 76 10.41 2.54 5.98
C LEU A 76 10.44 2.01 7.41
N PRO A 77 11.17 2.71 8.30
CA PRO A 77 11.12 2.39 9.72
C PRO A 77 9.70 2.54 10.27
N PRO A 78 9.39 1.82 11.36
CA PRO A 78 8.12 1.96 12.06
C PRO A 78 7.79 3.41 12.39
N LEU A 79 6.50 3.75 12.39
CA LEU A 79 6.05 5.03 12.95
C LEU A 79 6.50 5.09 14.42
N HIS A 80 7.24 6.12 14.78
CA HIS A 80 7.46 6.43 16.20
C HIS A 80 6.08 6.75 16.78
N GLN A 81 5.60 5.89 17.69
CA GLN A 81 4.39 6.16 18.45
C GLN A 81 4.85 6.64 19.82
N ASP A 82 4.73 7.94 20.06
CA ASP A 82 4.89 8.50 21.41
C ASP A 82 3.74 7.97 22.26
N TYR A 83 4.01 6.95 23.07
CA TYR A 83 3.05 6.49 24.08
C TYR A 83 3.15 7.43 25.28
N VAL A 84 2.36 8.51 25.28
CA VAL A 84 2.21 9.36 26.46
C VAL A 84 1.22 8.68 27.41
N LEU A 85 1.73 8.14 28.52
CA LEU A 85 0.91 7.63 29.60
C LEU A 85 0.69 8.75 30.63
N ASP A 86 -0.49 9.37 30.60
CA ASP A 86 -0.90 10.33 31.62
C ASP A 86 -1.35 9.59 32.89
N VAL A 87 -0.51 9.62 33.92
CA VAL A 87 -0.75 8.99 35.23
C VAL A 87 -1.24 9.97 36.31
N THR A 88 -1.54 11.22 35.95
CA THR A 88 -1.98 12.25 36.90
C THR A 88 -3.27 11.92 37.64
N ARG A 89 -4.02 10.92 37.15
CA ARG A 89 -5.28 10.45 37.74
C ARG A 89 -5.15 9.17 38.55
N ASN A 90 -3.97 8.57 38.64
CA ASN A 90 -3.78 7.38 39.45
C ASN A 90 -3.75 7.78 40.93
N ALA A 91 -4.51 7.09 41.78
CA ALA A 91 -4.37 7.24 43.22
C ALA A 91 -2.99 6.76 43.65
N ALA A 92 -2.30 7.54 44.50
CA ALA A 92 -1.01 7.20 45.09
C ALA A 92 -1.14 6.14 46.20
#